data_AF-A0A015M3X6-F1
#
_entry.id   AF-A0A015M3X6-F1
#
_cell.length_a   1.000
_cell.length_b   1.000
_cell.length_c   1.000
_cell.angle_alpha   90.00
_cell.angle_beta   90.00
_cell.angle_gamma   90.00
#
_symmetry.space_group_name_H-M   'P 1'
#
loop_
_entity.id
_entity.type
_entity.pdbx_description
1 polymer ?
#
loop_
_entity_poly.entity_id
_entity_poly.type
_entity_poly.pdbx_seq_one_letter_code
_entity_poly.pdbx_strand_id
1 'polypeptide(L)'
;MIEPIQDDDLIKERLDSTDNIQTIIDELIELSIKIQDEIGYNSKEMNQIFNQYISHIDQPNKISDWLIENQTSSQYIFFFGFLYYNGIIVNKNDDEAFELLSKASENNYPIAQIFLSKCYQNGIGTDVNNDLANTYLEKAAENNSVCGQVHLGKLYENGKGVAKDSNKAFYWYEKSAENGNKFAQFNLGRCYHHGIGVIKDDIKAIEWYEKSANQGYNNALYILGSLYEGKKDLSKAFEWYQKSAENGSKFAQFNLGRYFQDGLSVDRDYEESFKWYEKSAKQGYNNAIYTLGLLHEKGRGTNKDSKKAFKYYMEAAINGNKFAQFNLGRFYQYGKGVNQGDAFESFKWYEKSATQGYDDAQCKLGFLYERGKGTKKDIQKAVEWYEKAAGNGNKFAQYSLGRYYQYTKKDSVKSLEWYEKSANQNYSKAQCNLGLLYENKKDSEKALEWYNKAAENGDKFAQYKLGFSYEKGENFDKAFEWYQKSANPPRIGDKVAQYNLGRLYENGLGVEKDEVKAFEWYERAAENGNKFAQFNLGKYYENEDNIKKDDTEAFSWYRKAANQNHSEAQYILGFFYEIGKGTKKDEVKAFEWYKKSANPPFERYKKSANPPKFGNKVAQYNLGKFSSISIPFS
;
A
#
# COMPACT_ATOMS: atom_id res chain seq x y z
N MET A 1 -8.26 -15.84 25.78
CA MET A 1 -8.47 -16.14 27.21
C MET A 1 -9.11 -14.91 27.78
N ILE A 2 -10.29 -15.06 28.38
CA ILE A 2 -10.94 -13.98 29.12
C ILE A 2 -10.23 -13.98 30.47
N GLU A 3 -9.56 -12.89 30.82
CA GLU A 3 -8.93 -12.76 32.14
C GLU A 3 -10.02 -12.55 33.21
N PRO A 4 -9.78 -13.02 34.43
CA PRO A 4 -10.74 -12.90 35.52
C PRO A 4 -10.96 -11.41 35.82
N ILE A 5 -12.20 -11.04 36.07
CA ILE A 5 -12.49 -9.75 36.70
C ILE A 5 -11.83 -9.84 38.10
N GLN A 6 -11.03 -8.87 38.52
CA GLN A 6 -10.26 -8.95 39.78
C GLN A 6 -11.12 -9.20 41.03
N ASP A 7 -12.39 -8.90 40.91
CA ASP A 7 -13.39 -8.85 41.97
C ASP A 7 -14.31 -10.10 41.92
N ASP A 8 -14.14 -10.93 40.88
CA ASP A 8 -14.79 -12.22 40.62
C ASP A 8 -14.06 -13.36 41.35
N ASP A 9 -12.75 -13.24 41.56
CA ASP A 9 -11.97 -14.18 42.37
C ASP A 9 -12.45 -14.18 43.84
N LEU A 10 -12.91 -13.04 44.35
CA LEU A 10 -13.56 -12.91 45.66
C LEU A 10 -14.93 -13.58 45.74
N ILE A 11 -15.74 -13.52 44.67
CA ILE A 11 -17.01 -14.27 44.60
C ILE A 11 -16.72 -15.76 44.53
N LYS A 12 -15.67 -16.15 43.80
CA LYS A 12 -15.25 -17.54 43.69
C LYS A 12 -14.81 -18.11 45.04
N GLU A 13 -13.94 -17.39 45.76
CA GLU A 13 -13.48 -17.78 47.10
C GLU A 13 -14.65 -17.91 48.09
N ARG A 14 -15.66 -17.03 47.98
CA ARG A 14 -16.87 -17.11 48.81
C ARG A 14 -17.74 -18.32 48.46
N LEU A 15 -17.94 -18.61 47.18
CA LEU A 15 -18.67 -19.79 46.72
C LEU A 15 -17.97 -21.10 47.14
N ASP A 16 -16.64 -21.16 47.03
CA ASP A 16 -15.83 -22.32 47.42
C ASP A 16 -15.83 -22.58 48.94
N SER A 17 -16.19 -21.58 49.75
CA SER A 17 -16.15 -21.64 51.23
C SER A 17 -17.52 -21.76 51.90
N THR A 18 -18.61 -21.78 51.12
CA THR A 18 -19.98 -21.70 51.64
C THR A 18 -20.79 -22.97 51.37
N ASP A 19 -21.31 -23.61 52.43
CA ASP A 19 -22.21 -24.77 52.32
C ASP A 19 -23.71 -24.40 52.29
N ASN A 20 -24.04 -23.11 52.46
CA ASN A 20 -25.43 -22.63 52.50
C ASN A 20 -25.95 -22.28 51.09
N ILE A 21 -26.95 -23.04 50.63
CA ILE A 21 -27.57 -22.87 49.31
C ILE A 21 -28.15 -21.46 49.08
N GLN A 22 -28.71 -20.83 50.11
CA GLN A 22 -29.27 -19.48 49.98
C GLN A 22 -28.16 -18.46 49.72
N THR A 23 -27.07 -18.54 50.46
CA THR A 23 -25.92 -17.65 50.29
C THR A 23 -25.28 -17.83 48.92
N ILE A 24 -25.15 -19.07 48.44
CA ILE A 24 -24.71 -19.36 47.07
C ILE A 24 -25.62 -18.68 46.04
N ILE A 25 -26.94 -18.77 46.20
CA ILE A 25 -27.91 -18.13 45.31
C ILE A 25 -27.77 -16.61 45.34
N ASP A 26 -27.66 -16.00 46.52
CA ASP A 26 -27.50 -14.54 46.66
C ASP A 26 -26.22 -14.05 45.96
N GLU A 27 -25.12 -14.79 46.08
CA GLU A 27 -23.85 -14.49 45.39
C GLU A 27 -23.94 -14.66 43.88
N LEU A 28 -24.64 -15.69 43.40
CA LEU A 28 -24.89 -15.87 41.96
C LEU A 28 -25.82 -14.78 41.40
N ILE A 29 -26.78 -14.28 42.18
CA ILE A 29 -27.62 -13.13 41.78
C ILE A 29 -26.76 -11.88 41.66
N GLU A 30 -25.91 -11.59 42.65
CA GLU A 30 -24.99 -10.45 42.62
C GLU A 30 -24.06 -10.53 41.39
N LEU A 31 -23.49 -11.70 41.12
CA LEU A 31 -22.68 -11.96 39.94
C LEU A 31 -23.47 -11.73 38.63
N SER A 32 -24.75 -12.15 38.56
CA SER A 32 -25.59 -11.94 37.37
C SER A 32 -25.80 -10.48 37.03
N ILE A 33 -26.03 -9.65 38.06
CA ILE A 33 -26.26 -8.22 37.92
C ILE A 33 -24.94 -7.54 37.51
N LYS A 34 -23.84 -7.87 38.21
CA LYS A 34 -22.51 -7.32 37.93
C LYS A 34 -22.05 -7.61 36.51
N ILE A 35 -22.19 -8.85 36.05
CA ILE A 35 -21.85 -9.23 34.67
C ILE A 35 -22.69 -8.44 33.67
N GLN A 36 -23.98 -8.24 33.95
CA GLN A 36 -24.86 -7.46 33.07
C GLN A 36 -24.46 -5.98 33.01
N ASP A 37 -24.00 -5.41 34.12
CA ASP A 37 -23.48 -4.04 34.21
C ASP A 37 -22.12 -3.88 33.50
N GLU A 38 -21.25 -4.89 33.55
CA GLU A 38 -19.89 -4.82 33.02
C GLU A 38 -19.70 -5.26 31.57
N ILE A 39 -20.33 -6.37 31.17
CA ILE A 39 -20.10 -7.04 29.87
C ILE A 39 -21.19 -6.66 28.85
N GLY A 40 -22.36 -6.22 29.31
CA GLY A 40 -23.47 -5.85 28.46
C GLY A 40 -24.14 -7.06 27.78
N TYR A 41 -24.39 -7.00 26.47
CA TYR A 41 -25.30 -7.89 25.74
C TYR A 41 -24.77 -9.30 25.41
N ASN A 42 -23.54 -9.66 25.79
CA ASN A 42 -22.96 -10.93 25.35
C ASN A 42 -23.42 -12.11 26.23
N SER A 43 -24.57 -12.67 25.91
CA SER A 43 -25.13 -13.84 26.61
C SER A 43 -24.20 -15.05 26.59
N LYS A 44 -23.36 -15.21 25.55
CA LYS A 44 -22.43 -16.34 25.46
C LYS A 44 -21.26 -16.20 26.44
N GLU A 45 -20.68 -15.01 26.54
CA GLU A 45 -19.62 -14.74 27.53
C GLU A 45 -20.16 -14.80 28.95
N MET A 46 -21.34 -14.21 29.19
CA MET A 46 -22.02 -14.29 30.48
C MET A 46 -22.30 -15.74 30.88
N ASN A 47 -22.84 -16.57 29.99
CA ASN A 47 -23.08 -18.00 30.26
C ASN A 47 -21.78 -18.77 30.49
N GLN A 48 -20.69 -18.43 29.80
CA GLN A 48 -19.39 -19.07 30.01
C GLN A 48 -18.85 -18.79 31.41
N ILE A 49 -18.90 -17.52 31.84
CA ILE A 49 -18.50 -17.11 33.18
C ILE A 49 -19.38 -17.84 34.20
N PHE A 50 -20.70 -17.75 34.06
CA PHE A 50 -21.64 -18.45 34.95
C PHE A 50 -21.34 -19.93 35.06
N ASN A 51 -21.21 -20.66 33.94
CA ASN A 51 -20.94 -22.09 33.94
C ASN A 51 -19.61 -22.45 34.62
N GLN A 52 -18.61 -21.57 34.53
CA GLN A 52 -17.35 -21.75 35.26
C GLN A 52 -17.60 -21.68 36.77
N TYR A 53 -18.35 -20.69 37.25
CA TYR A 53 -18.73 -20.60 38.67
C TYR A 53 -19.63 -21.75 39.13
N ILE A 54 -20.64 -22.13 38.34
CA ILE A 54 -21.51 -23.29 38.66
C ILE A 54 -20.67 -24.55 38.87
N SER A 55 -19.60 -24.74 38.07
CA SER A 55 -18.77 -25.95 38.12
C SER A 55 -18.03 -26.16 39.44
N HIS A 56 -17.92 -25.13 40.27
CA HIS A 56 -17.33 -25.18 41.60
C HIS A 56 -18.33 -25.55 42.71
N ILE A 57 -19.64 -25.53 42.42
CA ILE A 57 -20.68 -25.77 43.41
C ILE A 57 -20.98 -27.27 43.51
N ASP A 58 -20.96 -27.80 44.73
CA ASP A 58 -21.40 -29.17 45.01
C ASP A 58 -22.92 -29.30 44.85
N GLN A 59 -23.35 -30.25 44.01
CA GLN A 59 -24.76 -30.52 43.72
C GLN A 59 -25.55 -29.29 43.23
N PRO A 60 -25.19 -28.71 42.07
CA PRO A 60 -25.78 -27.46 41.58
C PRO A 60 -27.30 -27.58 41.30
N ASN A 61 -27.83 -28.79 41.13
CA ASN A 61 -29.27 -29.03 40.99
C ASN A 61 -30.08 -28.63 42.24
N LYS A 62 -29.47 -28.62 43.43
CA LYS A 62 -30.13 -28.13 44.65
C LYS A 62 -30.52 -26.66 44.56
N ILE A 63 -29.87 -25.89 43.69
CA ILE A 63 -30.20 -24.49 43.44
C ILE A 63 -31.61 -24.38 42.87
N SER A 64 -31.91 -25.16 41.81
CA SER A 64 -33.26 -25.15 41.23
C SER A 64 -34.31 -25.70 42.18
N ASP A 65 -33.98 -26.76 42.94
CA ASP A 65 -34.92 -27.33 43.93
C ASP A 65 -35.30 -26.30 44.99
N TRP A 66 -34.29 -25.58 45.53
CA TRP A 66 -34.52 -24.54 46.51
C TRP A 66 -35.32 -23.37 45.94
N LEU A 67 -35.03 -22.93 44.70
CA LEU A 67 -35.76 -21.84 44.05
C LEU A 67 -37.22 -22.17 43.75
N ILE A 68 -37.55 -23.44 43.49
CA ILE A 68 -38.94 -23.90 43.33
C ILE A 68 -39.73 -23.67 44.62
N GLU A 69 -39.13 -23.96 45.78
CA GLU A 69 -39.78 -23.84 47.09
C GLU A 69 -39.76 -22.41 47.65
N ASN A 70 -38.86 -21.54 47.17
CA ASN A 70 -38.57 -20.24 47.79
C ASN A 70 -38.78 -19.02 46.86
N GLN A 71 -39.86 -19.02 46.07
CA GLN A 71 -40.26 -17.89 45.22
C GLN A 71 -40.92 -16.72 46.01
N THR A 72 -40.38 -16.39 47.18
CA THR A 72 -40.96 -15.43 48.12
C THR A 72 -40.54 -13.98 47.87
N SER A 73 -39.43 -13.77 47.14
CA SER A 73 -38.88 -12.45 46.83
C SER A 73 -38.64 -12.29 45.33
N SER A 74 -38.71 -11.05 44.83
CA SER A 74 -38.52 -10.75 43.41
C SER A 74 -37.13 -11.14 42.88
N GLN A 75 -36.10 -11.13 43.73
CA GLN A 75 -34.74 -11.54 43.35
C GLN A 75 -34.65 -13.04 43.04
N TYR A 76 -35.31 -13.89 43.85
CA TYR A 76 -35.31 -15.34 43.62
C TYR A 76 -36.19 -15.72 42.43
N ILE A 77 -37.36 -15.06 42.28
CA ILE A 77 -38.22 -15.22 41.11
C ILE A 77 -37.46 -14.84 39.84
N PHE A 78 -36.78 -13.68 39.85
CA PHE A 78 -35.94 -13.26 38.73
C PHE A 78 -34.85 -14.29 38.42
N PHE A 79 -34.09 -14.71 39.44
CA PHE A 79 -32.96 -15.58 39.23
C PHE A 79 -33.40 -16.91 38.64
N PHE A 80 -34.52 -17.46 39.11
CA PHE A 80 -35.07 -18.67 38.53
C PHE A 80 -35.50 -18.49 37.06
N GLY A 81 -36.16 -17.37 36.74
CA GLY A 81 -36.46 -17.01 35.35
C GLY A 81 -35.21 -16.83 34.49
N PHE A 82 -34.14 -16.23 35.05
CA PHE A 82 -32.84 -16.07 34.39
C PHE A 82 -32.16 -17.41 34.10
N LEU A 83 -32.25 -18.39 35.00
CA LEU A 83 -31.74 -19.74 34.79
C LEU A 83 -32.45 -20.43 33.61
N TYR A 84 -33.78 -20.34 33.55
CA TYR A 84 -34.55 -20.85 32.39
C TYR A 84 -34.24 -20.10 31.10
N TYR A 85 -34.11 -18.77 31.14
CA TYR A 85 -33.82 -17.94 29.97
C TYR A 85 -32.50 -18.36 29.30
N ASN A 86 -31.48 -18.65 30.12
CA ASN A 86 -30.14 -18.99 29.64
C ASN A 86 -29.88 -20.49 29.51
N GLY A 87 -30.73 -21.35 30.09
CA GLY A 87 -30.51 -22.80 30.17
C GLY A 87 -29.33 -23.16 31.08
N ILE A 88 -29.20 -22.46 32.21
CA ILE A 88 -28.16 -22.70 33.22
C ILE A 88 -28.78 -23.50 34.35
N ILE A 89 -28.18 -24.64 34.75
CA ILE A 89 -28.69 -25.61 35.76
C ILE A 89 -30.00 -26.32 35.34
N VAL A 90 -30.96 -25.59 34.81
CA VAL A 90 -32.22 -26.08 34.25
C VAL A 90 -32.18 -26.10 32.73
N ASN A 91 -33.01 -26.96 32.12
CA ASN A 91 -33.21 -26.93 30.67
C ASN A 91 -33.82 -25.59 30.26
N LYS A 92 -33.31 -25.00 29.19
CA LYS A 92 -33.85 -23.75 28.63
C LYS A 92 -35.35 -23.92 28.36
N ASN A 93 -36.17 -23.02 28.90
CA ASN A 93 -37.60 -22.99 28.70
C ASN A 93 -38.06 -21.53 28.57
N ASP A 94 -38.51 -21.16 27.37
CA ASP A 94 -38.84 -19.78 27.05
C ASP A 94 -40.14 -19.31 27.74
N ASP A 95 -41.13 -20.21 27.89
CA ASP A 95 -42.42 -19.89 28.52
C ASP A 95 -42.26 -19.67 30.03
N GLU A 96 -41.55 -20.59 30.71
CA GLU A 96 -41.25 -20.47 32.15
C GLU A 96 -40.37 -19.25 32.45
N ALA A 97 -39.38 -18.99 31.59
CA ALA A 97 -38.55 -17.79 31.70
C ALA A 97 -39.42 -16.53 31.61
N PHE A 98 -40.29 -16.44 30.61
CA PHE A 98 -41.15 -15.28 30.41
C PHE A 98 -42.12 -15.06 31.58
N GLU A 99 -42.75 -16.12 32.09
CA GLU A 99 -43.68 -16.04 33.22
C GLU A 99 -42.98 -15.52 34.49
N LEU A 100 -41.85 -16.13 34.86
CA LEU A 100 -41.09 -15.75 36.06
C LEU A 100 -40.51 -14.33 35.94
N LEU A 101 -39.95 -13.98 34.78
CA LEU A 101 -39.43 -12.63 34.54
C LEU A 101 -40.55 -11.57 34.56
N SER A 102 -41.75 -11.90 34.05
CA SER A 102 -42.93 -11.04 34.13
C SER A 102 -43.32 -10.79 35.59
N LYS A 103 -43.45 -11.86 36.38
CA LYS A 103 -43.79 -11.78 37.82
C LYS A 103 -42.77 -10.98 38.63
N ALA A 104 -41.47 -11.20 38.40
CA ALA A 104 -40.42 -10.41 39.06
C ALA A 104 -40.44 -8.93 38.62
N SER A 105 -40.72 -8.67 37.35
CA SER A 105 -40.85 -7.31 36.80
C SER A 105 -42.04 -6.54 37.37
N GLU A 106 -43.18 -7.21 37.58
CA GLU A 106 -44.38 -6.62 38.21
C GLU A 106 -44.09 -6.15 39.65
N ASN A 107 -43.25 -6.88 40.38
CA ASN A 107 -42.76 -6.49 41.70
C ASN A 107 -41.61 -5.47 41.65
N ASN A 108 -41.51 -4.71 40.55
CA ASN A 108 -40.57 -3.63 40.31
C ASN A 108 -39.08 -4.01 40.40
N TYR A 109 -38.71 -5.25 40.08
CA TYR A 109 -37.30 -5.67 40.09
C TYR A 109 -36.58 -5.26 38.80
N PRO A 110 -35.60 -4.33 38.83
CA PRO A 110 -35.16 -3.64 37.61
C PRO A 110 -34.44 -4.54 36.60
N ILE A 111 -33.65 -5.51 37.07
CA ILE A 111 -32.98 -6.45 36.18
C ILE A 111 -33.98 -7.39 35.49
N ALA A 112 -35.07 -7.77 36.16
CA ALA A 112 -36.16 -8.53 35.54
C ALA A 112 -36.85 -7.73 34.44
N GLN A 113 -37.07 -6.42 34.64
CA GLN A 113 -37.61 -5.54 33.60
C GLN A 113 -36.73 -5.52 32.34
N ILE A 114 -35.41 -5.55 32.49
CA ILE A 114 -34.47 -5.63 31.35
C ILE A 114 -34.59 -6.96 30.61
N PHE A 115 -34.64 -8.08 31.35
CA PHE A 115 -34.78 -9.39 30.72
C PHE A 115 -36.16 -9.58 30.08
N LEU A 116 -37.22 -9.04 30.67
CA LEU A 116 -38.55 -9.02 30.08
C LEU A 116 -38.59 -8.15 28.80
N SER A 117 -37.90 -7.00 28.81
CA SER A 117 -37.67 -6.21 27.60
C SER A 117 -37.01 -7.02 26.49
N LYS A 118 -35.97 -7.81 26.82
CA LYS A 118 -35.33 -8.74 25.86
C LYS A 118 -36.27 -9.83 25.38
N CYS A 119 -37.18 -10.32 26.23
CA CYS A 119 -38.15 -11.33 25.84
C CYS A 119 -39.11 -10.79 24.78
N TYR A 120 -39.72 -9.62 25.02
CA TYR A 120 -40.57 -8.96 24.02
C TYR A 120 -39.81 -8.56 22.76
N GLN A 121 -38.54 -8.18 22.86
CA GLN A 121 -37.75 -7.80 21.69
C GLN A 121 -37.45 -9.00 20.76
N ASN A 122 -37.26 -10.19 21.33
CA ASN A 122 -36.81 -11.37 20.61
C ASN A 122 -37.90 -12.46 20.45
N GLY A 123 -39.08 -12.26 21.05
CA GLY A 123 -40.16 -13.24 21.05
C GLY A 123 -39.86 -14.48 21.89
N ILE A 124 -39.24 -14.30 23.08
CA ILE A 124 -38.92 -15.39 24.00
C ILE A 124 -40.11 -15.58 24.94
N GLY A 125 -40.82 -16.70 24.79
CA GLY A 125 -42.03 -17.02 25.58
C GLY A 125 -43.22 -16.10 25.30
N THR A 126 -43.14 -15.27 24.27
CA THR A 126 -44.15 -14.28 23.89
C THR A 126 -43.98 -13.86 22.43
N ASP A 127 -44.96 -13.15 21.87
CA ASP A 127 -44.83 -12.54 20.55
C ASP A 127 -43.89 -11.32 20.58
N VAL A 128 -43.20 -11.07 19.46
CA VAL A 128 -42.33 -9.90 19.34
C VAL A 128 -43.15 -8.62 19.47
N ASN A 129 -42.83 -7.80 20.48
CA ASN A 129 -43.49 -6.53 20.77
C ASN A 129 -42.47 -5.46 21.18
N ASN A 130 -42.02 -4.64 20.21
CA ASN A 130 -41.01 -3.63 20.49
C ASN A 130 -41.52 -2.50 21.41
N ASP A 131 -42.81 -2.19 21.40
CA ASP A 131 -43.37 -1.12 22.23
C ASP A 131 -43.36 -1.50 23.71
N LEU A 132 -43.77 -2.74 24.02
CA LEU A 132 -43.64 -3.29 25.37
C LEU A 132 -42.17 -3.45 25.78
N ALA A 133 -41.31 -3.93 24.86
CA ALA A 133 -39.88 -4.02 25.13
C ALA A 133 -39.29 -2.65 25.56
N ASN A 134 -39.63 -1.58 24.85
CA ASN A 134 -39.19 -0.23 25.16
C ASN A 134 -39.78 0.25 26.50
N THR A 135 -41.06 -0.01 26.74
CA THR A 135 -41.74 0.36 27.99
C THR A 135 -41.06 -0.24 29.22
N TYR A 136 -40.74 -1.54 29.19
CA TYR A 136 -40.05 -2.20 30.30
C TYR A 136 -38.61 -1.71 30.45
N LEU A 137 -37.95 -1.35 29.35
CA LEU A 137 -36.62 -0.77 29.42
C LEU A 137 -36.60 0.64 30.02
N GLU A 138 -37.60 1.47 29.70
CA GLU A 138 -37.82 2.78 30.32
C GLU A 138 -38.07 2.62 31.83
N LYS A 139 -38.96 1.72 32.23
CA LYS A 139 -39.19 1.39 33.65
C LYS A 139 -37.91 0.99 34.38
N ALA A 140 -37.09 0.12 33.78
CA ALA A 140 -35.83 -0.30 34.38
C ALA A 140 -34.86 0.88 34.59
N ALA A 141 -34.73 1.75 33.59
CA ALA A 141 -33.87 2.92 33.66
C ALA A 141 -34.34 3.96 34.70
N GLU A 142 -35.67 4.17 34.78
CA GLU A 142 -36.32 5.04 35.77
C GLU A 142 -36.20 4.48 37.20
N ASN A 143 -36.17 3.16 37.36
CA ASN A 143 -35.87 2.48 38.62
C ASN A 143 -34.36 2.45 38.96
N ASN A 144 -33.58 3.39 38.43
CA ASN A 144 -32.13 3.53 38.66
C ASN A 144 -31.29 2.30 38.26
N SER A 145 -31.78 1.43 37.36
CA SER A 145 -30.93 0.36 36.84
C SER A 145 -29.81 0.95 36.00
N VAL A 146 -28.57 0.79 36.45
CA VAL A 146 -27.37 1.27 35.76
C VAL A 146 -27.27 0.65 34.36
N CYS A 147 -27.41 -0.67 34.23
CA CYS A 147 -27.50 -1.32 32.92
C CYS A 147 -28.74 -0.87 32.12
N GLY A 148 -29.90 -0.68 32.75
CA GLY A 148 -31.13 -0.22 32.08
C GLY A 148 -30.93 1.13 31.39
N GLN A 149 -30.29 2.08 32.09
CA GLN A 149 -29.92 3.39 31.55
C GLN A 149 -28.96 3.28 30.36
N VAL A 150 -27.93 2.42 30.42
CA VAL A 150 -27.06 2.15 29.25
C VAL A 150 -27.85 1.65 28.06
N HIS A 151 -28.73 0.69 28.29
CA HIS A 151 -29.51 0.03 27.23
C HIS A 151 -30.49 1.02 26.59
N LEU A 152 -31.11 1.88 27.39
CA LEU A 152 -32.01 2.92 26.92
C LEU A 152 -31.27 4.01 26.15
N GLY A 153 -30.07 4.39 26.59
CA GLY A 153 -29.19 5.28 25.83
C GLY A 153 -28.88 4.75 24.42
N LYS A 154 -28.51 3.46 24.33
CA LYS A 154 -28.29 2.78 23.03
C LYS A 154 -29.54 2.72 22.17
N LEU A 155 -30.71 2.51 22.79
CA LEU A 155 -31.98 2.43 22.08
C LEU A 155 -32.25 3.75 21.33
N TYR A 156 -32.14 4.87 22.04
CA TYR A 156 -32.33 6.21 21.48
C TYR A 156 -31.24 6.61 20.48
N GLU A 157 -30.01 6.14 20.64
CA GLU A 157 -28.93 6.36 19.67
C GLU A 157 -29.16 5.60 18.35
N ASN A 158 -29.58 4.33 18.43
CA ASN A 158 -29.76 3.47 17.27
C ASN A 158 -31.12 3.61 16.59
N GLY A 159 -32.15 4.04 17.32
CA GLY A 159 -33.52 4.19 16.83
C GLY A 159 -34.22 2.86 16.55
N LYS A 160 -33.91 1.81 17.31
CA LYS A 160 -34.52 0.48 17.13
C LYS A 160 -35.88 0.46 17.83
N GLY A 161 -36.97 0.67 17.09
CA GLY A 161 -38.33 0.68 17.66
C GLY A 161 -38.74 2.00 18.32
N VAL A 162 -37.86 3.00 18.36
CA VAL A 162 -38.17 4.39 18.74
C VAL A 162 -37.50 5.35 17.75
N ALA A 163 -37.98 6.60 17.69
CA ALA A 163 -37.27 7.64 16.95
C ALA A 163 -35.88 7.86 17.56
N LYS A 164 -34.87 8.04 16.71
CA LYS A 164 -33.53 8.42 17.17
C LYS A 164 -33.60 9.74 17.92
N ASP A 165 -33.00 9.79 19.10
CA ASP A 165 -32.96 10.98 19.93
C ASP A 165 -31.60 11.06 20.63
N SER A 166 -30.70 11.88 20.07
CA SER A 166 -29.36 12.03 20.62
C SER A 166 -29.35 12.68 22.00
N ASN A 167 -30.32 13.54 22.31
CA ASN A 167 -30.41 14.21 23.62
C ASN A 167 -30.82 13.20 24.70
N LYS A 168 -31.80 12.33 24.42
CA LYS A 168 -32.17 11.24 25.33
C LYS A 168 -31.04 10.21 25.45
N ALA A 169 -30.35 9.89 24.36
CA ALA A 169 -29.18 9.01 24.42
C ALA A 169 -28.10 9.56 25.36
N PHE A 170 -27.76 10.84 25.20
CA PHE A 170 -26.83 11.56 26.07
C PHE A 170 -27.29 11.52 27.54
N TYR A 171 -28.55 11.90 27.80
CA TYR A 171 -29.11 11.93 29.15
C TYR A 171 -28.97 10.59 29.89
N TRP A 172 -29.32 9.49 29.23
CA TRP A 172 -29.24 8.17 29.86
C TRP A 172 -27.81 7.65 30.01
N TYR A 173 -26.92 7.96 29.06
CA TYR A 173 -25.50 7.68 29.23
C TYR A 173 -24.89 8.49 30.38
N GLU A 174 -25.28 9.76 30.54
CA GLU A 174 -24.84 10.62 31.64
C GLU A 174 -25.24 10.03 32.99
N LYS A 175 -26.53 9.70 33.15
CA LYS A 175 -27.05 9.07 34.37
C LYS A 175 -26.31 7.78 34.74
N SER A 176 -26.05 6.91 33.75
CA SER A 176 -25.33 5.66 34.01
C SER A 176 -23.83 5.87 34.29
N ALA A 177 -23.21 6.85 33.62
CA ALA A 177 -21.79 7.17 33.79
C ALA A 177 -21.48 7.80 35.16
N GLU A 178 -22.41 8.61 35.68
CA GLU A 178 -22.37 9.18 37.03
C GLU A 178 -22.41 8.10 38.11
N ASN A 179 -23.10 6.98 37.85
CA ASN A 179 -23.11 5.79 38.70
C ASN A 179 -21.88 4.88 38.50
N GLY A 180 -20.85 5.34 37.80
CA GLY A 180 -19.58 4.63 37.69
C GLY A 180 -19.48 3.62 36.55
N ASN A 181 -20.53 3.40 35.76
CA ASN A 181 -20.51 2.37 34.72
C ASN A 181 -19.45 2.68 33.64
N LYS A 182 -18.40 1.85 33.54
CA LYS A 182 -17.28 2.05 32.59
C LYS A 182 -17.74 2.14 31.13
N PHE A 183 -18.77 1.39 30.74
CA PHE A 183 -19.30 1.42 29.38
C PHE A 183 -20.06 2.72 29.10
N ALA A 184 -20.87 3.19 30.05
CA ALA A 184 -21.56 4.48 29.96
C ALA A 184 -20.58 5.65 29.91
N GLN A 185 -19.54 5.65 30.76
CA GLN A 185 -18.49 6.66 30.77
C GLN A 185 -17.78 6.75 29.41
N PHE A 186 -17.50 5.61 28.77
CA PHE A 186 -16.97 5.60 27.41
C PHE A 186 -17.93 6.23 26.40
N ASN A 187 -19.23 5.88 26.42
CA ASN A 187 -20.18 6.49 25.48
C ASN A 187 -20.39 7.97 25.75
N LEU A 188 -20.38 8.40 27.00
CA LEU A 188 -20.47 9.81 27.35
C LEU A 188 -19.26 10.58 26.82
N GLY A 189 -18.05 10.01 26.95
CA GLY A 189 -16.85 10.53 26.28
C GLY A 189 -17.02 10.63 24.77
N ARG A 190 -17.66 9.62 24.15
CA ARG A 190 -17.99 9.63 22.70
C ARG A 190 -19.02 10.70 22.34
N CYS A 191 -20.02 10.93 23.18
CA CYS A 191 -21.01 11.98 22.98
C CYS A 191 -20.35 13.35 23.00
N TYR A 192 -19.49 13.65 23.98
CA TYR A 192 -18.73 14.89 24.02
C TYR A 192 -17.75 15.01 22.84
N HIS A 193 -17.09 13.94 22.42
CA HIS A 193 -16.13 13.98 21.32
C HIS A 193 -16.76 14.25 19.95
N HIS A 194 -17.95 13.72 19.69
CA HIS A 194 -18.65 13.85 18.41
C HIS A 194 -19.83 14.83 18.43
N GLY A 195 -20.17 15.40 19.58
CA GLY A 195 -21.33 16.28 19.76
C GLY A 195 -22.67 15.55 19.65
N ILE A 196 -22.77 14.31 20.15
CA ILE A 196 -24.00 13.51 20.13
C ILE A 196 -24.87 13.93 21.31
N GLY A 197 -25.92 14.71 21.05
CA GLY A 197 -26.86 15.17 22.09
C GLY A 197 -26.30 16.25 23.01
N VAL A 198 -25.09 16.73 22.74
CA VAL A 198 -24.39 17.77 23.50
C VAL A 198 -23.47 18.56 22.57
N ILE A 199 -23.10 19.76 22.96
CA ILE A 199 -22.07 20.52 22.25
C ILE A 199 -20.74 19.76 22.36
N LYS A 200 -20.03 19.64 21.23
CA LYS A 200 -18.73 18.98 21.19
C LYS A 200 -17.76 19.62 22.20
N ASP A 201 -17.14 18.79 23.03
CA ASP A 201 -16.17 19.19 24.06
C ASP A 201 -15.08 18.12 24.21
N ASP A 202 -13.91 18.36 23.60
CA ASP A 202 -12.80 17.40 23.60
C ASP A 202 -12.10 17.27 24.98
N ILE A 203 -12.30 18.23 25.90
CA ILE A 203 -11.73 18.16 27.26
C ILE A 203 -12.59 17.21 28.10
N LYS A 204 -13.91 17.45 28.14
CA LYS A 204 -14.85 16.54 28.82
C LYS A 204 -14.82 15.13 28.23
N ALA A 205 -14.64 15.01 26.92
CA ALA A 205 -14.49 13.71 26.28
C ALA A 205 -13.33 12.91 26.90
N ILE A 206 -12.16 13.54 27.04
CA ILE A 206 -10.98 12.90 27.64
C ILE A 206 -11.22 12.56 29.11
N GLU A 207 -11.80 13.47 29.89
CA GLU A 207 -12.11 13.19 31.31
C GLU A 207 -12.97 11.93 31.48
N TRP A 208 -14.02 11.78 30.66
CA TRP A 208 -14.88 10.60 30.72
C TRP A 208 -14.23 9.34 30.15
N TYR A 209 -13.42 9.45 29.10
CA TYR A 209 -12.62 8.34 28.63
C TYR A 209 -11.59 7.89 29.67
N GLU A 210 -10.93 8.80 30.38
CA GLU A 210 -9.97 8.47 31.44
C GLU A 210 -10.65 7.74 32.61
N LYS A 211 -11.84 8.18 33.03
CA LYS A 211 -12.64 7.46 34.05
C LYS A 211 -12.94 6.02 33.62
N SER A 212 -13.36 5.82 32.37
CA SER A 212 -13.62 4.50 31.81
C SER A 212 -12.36 3.64 31.68
N ALA A 213 -11.26 4.26 31.23
CA ALA A 213 -9.97 3.62 31.03
C ALA A 213 -9.30 3.20 32.35
N ASN A 214 -9.44 3.99 33.42
CA ASN A 214 -8.95 3.67 34.75
C ASN A 214 -9.67 2.46 35.38
N GLN A 215 -10.86 2.11 34.87
CA GLN A 215 -11.57 0.87 35.19
C GLN A 215 -11.21 -0.30 34.23
N GLY A 216 -10.15 -0.16 33.45
CA GLY A 216 -9.65 -1.19 32.53
C GLY A 216 -10.45 -1.34 31.23
N TYR A 217 -11.38 -0.44 30.91
CA TYR A 217 -12.17 -0.56 29.68
C TYR A 217 -11.31 -0.35 28.43
N ASN A 218 -11.04 -1.44 27.72
CA ASN A 218 -10.01 -1.46 26.68
C ASN A 218 -10.28 -0.52 25.50
N ASN A 219 -11.55 -0.34 25.12
CA ASN A 219 -11.91 0.63 24.07
C ASN A 219 -11.58 2.07 24.49
N ALA A 220 -11.73 2.43 25.77
CA ALA A 220 -11.34 3.76 26.26
C ALA A 220 -9.81 3.92 26.25
N LEU A 221 -9.07 2.90 26.71
CA LEU A 221 -7.60 2.89 26.65
C LEU A 221 -7.09 3.14 25.22
N TYR A 222 -7.63 2.40 24.24
CA TYR A 222 -7.26 2.55 22.83
C TYR A 222 -7.60 3.94 22.27
N ILE A 223 -8.80 4.44 22.54
CA ILE A 223 -9.25 5.76 22.05
C ILE A 223 -8.42 6.89 22.65
N LEU A 224 -8.07 6.83 23.93
CA LEU A 224 -7.15 7.81 24.53
C LEU A 224 -5.79 7.81 23.82
N GLY A 225 -5.23 6.63 23.53
CA GLY A 225 -4.01 6.51 22.73
C GLY A 225 -4.13 7.22 21.37
N SER A 226 -5.23 6.99 20.66
CA SER A 226 -5.50 7.63 19.36
C SER A 226 -5.72 9.14 19.46
N LEU A 227 -6.37 9.62 20.52
CA LEU A 227 -6.63 11.06 20.72
C LEU A 227 -5.33 11.82 21.01
N TYR A 228 -4.49 11.29 21.90
CA TYR A 228 -3.19 11.91 22.20
C TYR A 228 -2.25 11.86 21.00
N GLU A 229 -2.28 10.78 20.21
CA GLU A 229 -1.54 10.71 18.96
C GLU A 229 -1.99 11.80 17.96
N GLY A 230 -3.30 12.00 17.79
CA GLY A 230 -3.85 13.08 16.97
C GLY A 230 -3.45 14.48 17.47
N LYS A 231 -3.31 14.65 18.79
CA LYS A 231 -2.77 15.86 19.43
C LYS A 231 -1.24 15.96 19.38
N LYS A 232 -0.55 14.98 18.79
CA LYS A 232 0.91 14.85 18.70
C LYS A 232 1.63 14.71 20.04
N ASP A 233 0.90 14.34 21.11
CA ASP A 233 1.50 13.94 22.38
C ASP A 233 1.84 12.45 22.33
N LEU A 234 2.98 12.14 21.71
CA LEU A 234 3.38 10.76 21.44
C LEU A 234 3.65 9.98 22.73
N SER A 235 4.15 10.64 23.79
CA SER A 235 4.43 9.98 25.07
C SER A 235 3.16 9.46 25.72
N LYS A 236 2.13 10.32 25.87
CA LYS A 236 0.84 9.88 26.42
C LYS A 236 0.15 8.86 25.53
N ALA A 237 0.24 9.03 24.22
CA ALA A 237 -0.30 8.06 23.28
C ALA A 237 0.31 6.67 23.46
N PHE A 238 1.64 6.61 23.63
CA PHE A 238 2.36 5.36 23.91
C PHE A 238 1.88 4.71 25.20
N GLU A 239 1.79 5.47 26.31
CA GLU A 239 1.33 4.95 27.60
C GLU A 239 -0.08 4.31 27.51
N TRP A 240 -1.02 5.00 26.86
CA TRP A 240 -2.38 4.49 26.70
C TRP A 240 -2.46 3.31 25.74
N TYR A 241 -1.73 3.34 24.62
CA TYR A 241 -1.62 2.18 23.73
C TYR A 241 -0.97 0.99 24.43
N GLN A 242 0.04 1.21 25.28
CA GLN A 242 0.68 0.14 26.04
C GLN A 242 -0.32 -0.56 26.96
N LYS A 243 -1.03 0.20 27.81
CA LYS A 243 -2.09 -0.35 28.68
C LYS A 243 -3.16 -1.10 27.88
N SER A 244 -3.62 -0.55 26.76
CA SER A 244 -4.61 -1.20 25.89
C SER A 244 -4.08 -2.49 25.26
N ALA A 245 -2.82 -2.51 24.84
CA ALA A 245 -2.17 -3.63 24.20
C ALA A 245 -1.91 -4.79 25.17
N GLU A 246 -1.52 -4.46 26.40
CA GLU A 246 -1.38 -5.37 27.54
C GLU A 246 -2.74 -5.98 27.90
N ASN A 247 -3.82 -5.18 27.88
CA ASN A 247 -5.21 -5.66 28.01
C ASN A 247 -5.74 -6.41 26.77
N GLY A 248 -4.88 -6.77 25.82
CA GLY A 248 -5.22 -7.64 24.70
C GLY A 248 -5.79 -6.96 23.46
N SER A 249 -5.84 -5.63 23.35
CA SER A 249 -6.37 -4.97 22.15
C SER A 249 -5.48 -5.20 20.95
N LYS A 250 -5.97 -5.93 19.94
CA LYS A 250 -5.23 -6.15 18.69
C LYS A 250 -4.86 -4.84 17.97
N PHE A 251 -5.70 -3.80 18.09
CA PHE A 251 -5.45 -2.50 17.47
C PHE A 251 -4.31 -1.76 18.19
N ALA A 252 -4.32 -1.77 19.52
CA ALA A 252 -3.26 -1.16 20.31
C ALA A 252 -1.94 -1.92 20.19
N GLN A 253 -1.97 -3.26 20.16
CA GLN A 253 -0.78 -4.08 19.90
C GLN A 253 -0.14 -3.74 18.54
N PHE A 254 -0.95 -3.53 17.49
CA PHE A 254 -0.42 -3.07 16.21
C PHE A 254 0.20 -1.67 16.29
N ASN A 255 -0.47 -0.73 16.97
CA ASN A 255 0.04 0.63 17.13
C ASN A 255 1.34 0.65 17.95
N LEU A 256 1.43 -0.13 19.02
CA LEU A 256 2.64 -0.27 19.82
C LEU A 256 3.79 -0.85 19.00
N GLY A 257 3.50 -1.85 18.16
CA GLY A 257 4.45 -2.36 17.17
C GLY A 257 4.98 -1.28 16.23
N ARG A 258 4.13 -0.33 15.79
CA ARG A 258 4.54 0.82 14.97
C ARG A 258 5.40 1.82 15.75
N TYR A 259 5.09 2.09 17.01
CA TYR A 259 5.88 3.00 17.85
C TYR A 259 7.33 2.52 17.98
N PHE A 260 7.54 1.24 18.27
CA PHE A 260 8.87 0.63 18.28
C PHE A 260 9.52 0.59 16.89
N GLN A 261 8.76 0.32 15.82
CA GLN A 261 9.30 0.25 14.46
C GLN A 261 9.88 1.60 13.98
N ASP A 262 9.14 2.67 14.25
CA ASP A 262 9.42 3.99 13.71
C ASP A 262 10.19 4.87 14.71
N GLY A 263 10.34 4.43 15.97
CA GLY A 263 11.02 5.16 17.04
C GLY A 263 10.20 6.37 17.52
N LEU A 264 8.89 6.19 17.70
CA LEU A 264 7.98 7.25 18.15
C LEU A 264 7.95 7.24 19.67
N SER A 265 8.43 8.31 20.32
CA SER A 265 8.58 8.47 21.79
C SER A 265 9.38 7.41 22.54
N VAL A 266 9.79 6.33 21.87
CA VAL A 266 10.67 5.27 22.37
C VAL A 266 11.77 5.01 21.36
N ASP A 267 12.87 4.40 21.81
CA ASP A 267 13.92 3.98 20.91
C ASP A 267 13.41 2.96 19.90
N ARG A 268 13.93 3.06 18.67
CA ARG A 268 13.53 2.16 17.60
C ARG A 268 14.04 0.75 17.89
N ASP A 269 13.11 -0.19 17.99
CA ASP A 269 13.36 -1.60 18.26
C ASP A 269 12.51 -2.48 17.33
N TYR A 270 13.16 -3.12 16.37
CA TYR A 270 12.44 -4.00 15.45
C TYR A 270 12.06 -5.36 16.06
N GLU A 271 12.80 -5.85 17.06
CA GLU A 271 12.48 -7.13 17.71
C GLU A 271 11.22 -6.98 18.56
N GLU A 272 11.13 -5.91 19.34
CA GLU A 272 9.94 -5.63 20.14
C GLU A 272 8.74 -5.28 19.24
N SER A 273 8.97 -4.50 18.18
CA SER A 273 7.98 -4.26 17.14
C SER A 273 7.40 -5.57 16.56
N PHE A 274 8.27 -6.52 16.22
CA PHE A 274 7.88 -7.82 15.68
C PHE A 274 6.98 -8.59 16.64
N LYS A 275 7.35 -8.67 17.93
CA LYS A 275 6.54 -9.36 18.96
C LYS A 275 5.13 -8.78 19.09
N TRP A 276 5.00 -7.46 19.09
CA TRP A 276 3.68 -6.80 19.19
C TRP A 276 2.82 -7.02 17.95
N TYR A 277 3.43 -6.98 16.75
CA TYR A 277 2.72 -7.37 15.53
C TYR A 277 2.31 -8.85 15.53
N GLU A 278 3.12 -9.77 16.06
CA GLU A 278 2.71 -11.18 16.23
C GLU A 278 1.50 -11.34 17.15
N LYS A 279 1.49 -10.65 18.30
CA LYS A 279 0.32 -10.66 19.21
C LYS A 279 -0.95 -10.18 18.50
N SER A 280 -0.85 -9.08 17.75
CA SER A 280 -1.99 -8.53 16.98
C SER A 280 -2.42 -9.44 15.83
N ALA A 281 -1.47 -10.04 15.11
CA ALA A 281 -1.72 -10.95 13.99
C ALA A 281 -2.40 -12.25 14.44
N LYS A 282 -2.02 -12.81 15.60
CA LYS A 282 -2.68 -13.99 16.20
C LYS A 282 -4.17 -13.76 16.48
N GLN A 283 -4.60 -12.51 16.64
CA GLN A 283 -6.00 -12.12 16.78
C GLN A 283 -6.69 -11.80 15.43
N GLY A 284 -6.06 -12.14 14.31
CA GLY A 284 -6.59 -11.95 12.95
C GLY A 284 -6.54 -10.50 12.46
N TYR A 285 -5.70 -9.63 13.01
CA TYR A 285 -5.59 -8.26 12.51
C TYR A 285 -4.77 -8.20 11.21
N ASN A 286 -5.45 -8.06 10.08
CA ASN A 286 -4.86 -8.15 8.73
C ASN A 286 -3.70 -7.19 8.48
N ASN A 287 -3.72 -5.98 9.05
CA ASN A 287 -2.61 -5.04 8.90
C ASN A 287 -1.35 -5.52 9.63
N ALA A 288 -1.49 -6.18 10.79
CA ALA A 288 -0.36 -6.80 11.47
C ALA A 288 0.20 -8.00 10.69
N ILE A 289 -0.67 -8.88 10.19
CA ILE A 289 -0.28 -10.02 9.33
C ILE A 289 0.49 -9.50 8.11
N TYR A 290 -0.02 -8.47 7.42
CA TYR A 290 0.67 -7.83 6.31
C TYR A 290 2.03 -7.24 6.71
N THR A 291 2.12 -6.55 7.85
CA THR A 291 3.37 -5.96 8.33
C THR A 291 4.42 -7.02 8.67
N LEU A 292 4.03 -8.15 9.27
CA LEU A 292 4.95 -9.28 9.48
C LEU A 292 5.53 -9.79 8.16
N GLY A 293 4.72 -9.80 7.08
CA GLY A 293 5.21 -10.09 5.74
C GLY A 293 6.30 -9.12 5.26
N LEU A 294 6.11 -7.81 5.49
CA LEU A 294 7.13 -6.78 5.19
C LEU A 294 8.40 -6.94 6.03
N LEU A 295 8.27 -7.26 7.31
CA LEU A 295 9.39 -7.46 8.23
C LEU A 295 10.23 -8.67 7.82
N HIS A 296 9.59 -9.78 7.45
CA HIS A 296 10.29 -10.94 6.89
C HIS A 296 10.92 -10.67 5.51
N GLU A 297 10.28 -9.90 4.62
CA GLU A 297 10.88 -9.56 3.32
C GLU A 297 12.18 -8.74 3.51
N LYS A 298 12.18 -7.84 4.50
CA LYS A 298 13.29 -6.91 4.77
C LYS A 298 14.31 -7.44 5.77
N GLY A 299 13.98 -8.47 6.55
CA GLY A 299 14.80 -8.95 7.66
C GLY A 299 14.91 -7.95 8.81
N ARG A 300 13.77 -7.37 9.23
CA ARG A 300 13.70 -6.39 10.33
C ARG A 300 13.06 -7.05 11.55
N GLY A 301 13.78 -7.09 12.68
CA GLY A 301 13.33 -7.78 13.90
C GLY A 301 13.30 -9.31 13.77
N THR A 302 13.81 -9.82 12.65
CA THR A 302 13.87 -11.23 12.28
C THR A 302 14.82 -11.41 11.11
N ASN A 303 15.18 -12.65 10.78
CA ASN A 303 15.96 -12.94 9.59
C ASN A 303 15.14 -12.75 8.31
N LYS A 304 15.80 -12.28 7.24
CA LYS A 304 15.17 -12.15 5.92
C LYS A 304 14.71 -13.51 5.42
N ASP A 305 13.41 -13.63 5.14
CA ASP A 305 12.79 -14.88 4.70
C ASP A 305 11.65 -14.59 3.71
N SER A 306 11.92 -14.79 2.42
CA SER A 306 10.92 -14.56 1.37
C SER A 306 9.80 -15.60 1.36
N LYS A 307 10.01 -16.81 1.89
CA LYS A 307 8.97 -17.84 1.96
C LYS A 307 7.98 -17.52 3.07
N LYS A 308 8.45 -17.09 4.24
CA LYS A 308 7.58 -16.58 5.31
C LYS A 308 6.85 -15.31 4.88
N ALA A 309 7.55 -14.36 4.26
CA ALA A 309 6.91 -13.16 3.72
C ALA A 309 5.75 -13.49 2.76
N PHE A 310 5.97 -14.45 1.85
CA PHE A 310 4.93 -14.93 0.94
C PHE A 310 3.71 -15.50 1.69
N LYS A 311 3.92 -16.32 2.73
CA LYS A 311 2.83 -16.89 3.54
C LYS A 311 2.00 -15.81 4.22
N TYR A 312 2.64 -14.84 4.87
CA TYR A 312 1.95 -13.72 5.52
C TYR A 312 1.20 -12.84 4.50
N TYR A 313 1.79 -12.55 3.35
CA TYR A 313 1.09 -11.83 2.28
C TYR A 313 -0.10 -12.62 1.74
N MET A 314 0.02 -13.93 1.57
CA MET A 314 -1.09 -14.80 1.17
C MET A 314 -2.24 -14.73 2.16
N GLU A 315 -1.96 -14.92 3.44
CA GLU A 315 -2.96 -14.88 4.51
C GLU A 315 -3.69 -13.53 4.57
N ALA A 316 -2.94 -12.42 4.64
CA ALA A 316 -3.54 -11.08 4.66
C ALA A 316 -4.30 -10.76 3.37
N ALA A 317 -3.84 -11.24 2.21
CA ALA A 317 -4.47 -11.01 0.91
C ALA A 317 -5.79 -11.77 0.75
N ILE A 318 -5.87 -13.01 1.25
CA ILE A 318 -7.10 -13.82 1.32
C ILE A 318 -8.13 -13.11 2.19
N ASN A 319 -7.69 -12.51 3.30
CA ASN A 319 -8.55 -11.71 4.19
C ASN A 319 -8.85 -10.30 3.67
N GLY A 320 -8.56 -10.01 2.39
CA GLY A 320 -8.96 -8.77 1.72
C GLY A 320 -7.97 -7.60 1.86
N ASN A 321 -6.81 -7.75 2.49
CA ASN A 321 -5.87 -6.64 2.61
C ASN A 321 -5.29 -6.21 1.25
N LYS A 322 -5.68 -5.03 0.76
CA LYS A 322 -5.26 -4.52 -0.57
C LYS A 322 -3.75 -4.39 -0.74
N PHE A 323 -3.00 -4.04 0.30
CA PHE A 323 -1.54 -3.90 0.24
C PHE A 323 -0.86 -5.27 0.14
N ALA A 324 -1.36 -6.25 0.90
CA ALA A 324 -0.92 -7.63 0.81
C ALA A 324 -1.21 -8.22 -0.57
N GLN A 325 -2.40 -7.98 -1.13
CA GLN A 325 -2.76 -8.41 -2.50
C GLN A 325 -1.79 -7.82 -3.54
N PHE A 326 -1.45 -6.53 -3.46
CA PHE A 326 -0.46 -5.93 -4.36
C PHE A 326 0.93 -6.57 -4.19
N ASN A 327 1.39 -6.75 -2.96
CA ASN A 327 2.69 -7.36 -2.70
C ASN A 327 2.75 -8.82 -3.09
N LEU A 328 1.66 -9.56 -2.96
CA LEU A 328 1.54 -10.93 -3.42
C LEU A 328 1.57 -10.99 -4.96
N GLY A 329 0.88 -10.08 -5.64
CA GLY A 329 0.99 -9.91 -7.09
C GLY A 329 2.44 -9.65 -7.54
N ARG A 330 3.18 -8.84 -6.79
CA ARG A 330 4.62 -8.59 -7.00
C ARG A 330 5.47 -9.83 -6.75
N PHE A 331 5.16 -10.62 -5.71
CA PHE A 331 5.88 -11.84 -5.40
C PHE A 331 5.72 -12.89 -6.51
N TYR A 332 4.49 -13.10 -7.00
CA TYR A 332 4.24 -13.94 -8.16
C TYR A 332 4.93 -13.41 -9.41
N GLN A 333 4.94 -12.09 -9.66
CA GLN A 333 5.59 -11.54 -10.85
C GLN A 333 7.09 -11.87 -10.93
N TYR A 334 7.78 -11.85 -9.79
CA TYR A 334 9.23 -12.03 -9.72
C TYR A 334 9.65 -13.40 -9.17
N GLY A 335 8.70 -14.30 -8.91
CA GLY A 335 8.98 -15.61 -8.31
C GLY A 335 9.59 -15.52 -6.91
N LYS A 336 9.26 -14.49 -6.12
CA LYS A 336 9.77 -14.37 -4.74
C LYS A 336 8.99 -15.27 -3.80
N GLY A 337 9.69 -16.07 -2.99
CA GLY A 337 9.05 -16.98 -2.01
C GLY A 337 8.38 -18.21 -2.64
N VAL A 338 8.38 -18.32 -3.97
CA VAL A 338 7.90 -19.44 -4.78
C VAL A 338 9.01 -19.87 -5.75
N ASN A 339 8.89 -21.05 -6.37
CA ASN A 339 9.98 -21.61 -7.20
C ASN A 339 10.12 -20.95 -8.59
N GLN A 340 9.06 -20.31 -9.10
CA GLN A 340 9.09 -19.58 -10.38
C GLN A 340 8.02 -18.49 -10.40
N GLY A 341 8.20 -17.48 -11.27
CA GLY A 341 7.22 -16.42 -11.44
C GLY A 341 5.97 -16.91 -12.19
N ASP A 342 4.81 -16.38 -11.81
CA ASP A 342 3.51 -16.64 -12.43
C ASP A 342 2.83 -15.33 -12.82
N ALA A 343 2.78 -15.05 -14.12
CA ALA A 343 2.19 -13.81 -14.62
C ALA A 343 0.66 -13.77 -14.46
N PHE A 344 -0.02 -14.92 -14.52
CA PHE A 344 -1.47 -15.01 -14.40
C PHE A 344 -1.92 -14.81 -12.96
N GLU A 345 -1.27 -15.46 -12.00
CA GLU A 345 -1.54 -15.23 -10.58
C GLU A 345 -1.15 -13.81 -10.17
N SER A 346 -0.03 -13.29 -10.68
CA SER A 346 0.35 -11.89 -10.49
C SER A 346 -0.77 -10.93 -10.93
N PHE A 347 -1.32 -11.15 -12.13
CA PHE A 347 -2.42 -10.36 -12.67
C PHE A 347 -3.65 -10.40 -11.76
N LYS A 348 -4.11 -11.59 -11.33
CA LYS A 348 -5.28 -11.74 -10.45
C LYS A 348 -5.13 -10.96 -9.14
N TRP A 349 -3.97 -11.04 -8.49
CA TRP A 349 -3.76 -10.38 -7.21
C TRP A 349 -3.66 -8.85 -7.36
N TYR A 350 -3.04 -8.36 -8.44
CA TYR A 350 -3.10 -6.95 -8.77
C TYR A 350 -4.53 -6.47 -9.06
N GLU A 351 -5.35 -7.27 -9.74
CA GLU A 351 -6.76 -6.96 -9.99
C GLU A 351 -7.58 -6.85 -8.71
N LYS A 352 -7.43 -7.80 -7.78
CA LYS A 352 -8.09 -7.74 -6.46
C LYS A 352 -7.69 -6.48 -5.67
N SER A 353 -6.42 -6.08 -5.73
CA SER A 353 -5.95 -4.87 -5.06
C SER A 353 -6.45 -3.58 -5.74
N ALA A 354 -6.44 -3.55 -7.08
CA ALA A 354 -6.86 -2.40 -7.89
C ALA A 354 -8.35 -2.10 -7.76
N THR A 355 -9.18 -3.14 -7.68
CA THR A 355 -10.65 -3.02 -7.47
C THR A 355 -11.00 -2.42 -6.12
N GLN A 356 -10.13 -2.56 -5.11
CA GLN A 356 -10.25 -1.88 -3.81
C GLN A 356 -9.71 -0.45 -3.79
N GLY A 357 -9.35 0.10 -4.95
CA GLY A 357 -8.91 1.50 -5.05
C GLY A 357 -7.43 1.75 -4.77
N TYR A 358 -6.57 0.73 -4.66
CA TYR A 358 -5.14 0.97 -4.48
C TYR A 358 -4.50 1.43 -5.80
N ASP A 359 -4.01 2.67 -5.83
CA ASP A 359 -3.59 3.38 -7.04
C ASP A 359 -2.35 2.75 -7.70
N ASP A 360 -1.37 2.28 -6.91
CA ASP A 360 -0.23 1.53 -7.45
C ASP A 360 -0.67 0.23 -8.12
N ALA A 361 -1.67 -0.47 -7.56
CA ALA A 361 -2.24 -1.66 -8.17
C ALA A 361 -3.02 -1.35 -9.44
N GLN A 362 -3.81 -0.28 -9.46
CA GLN A 362 -4.53 0.20 -10.65
C GLN A 362 -3.55 0.55 -11.78
N CYS A 363 -2.51 1.31 -11.45
CA CYS A 363 -1.44 1.67 -12.37
C CYS A 363 -0.73 0.43 -12.93
N LYS A 364 -0.41 -0.53 -12.04
CA LYS A 364 0.22 -1.78 -12.43
C LYS A 364 -0.67 -2.63 -13.32
N LEU A 365 -1.97 -2.72 -13.02
CA LEU A 365 -2.95 -3.44 -13.80
C LEU A 365 -3.10 -2.83 -15.20
N GLY A 366 -3.13 -1.50 -15.30
CA GLY A 366 -3.08 -0.80 -16.58
C GLY A 366 -1.88 -1.20 -17.42
N PHE A 367 -0.69 -1.28 -16.80
CA PHE A 367 0.53 -1.75 -17.48
C PHE A 367 0.46 -3.22 -17.91
N LEU A 368 -0.16 -4.10 -17.11
CA LEU A 368 -0.30 -5.51 -17.48
C LEU A 368 -1.22 -5.69 -18.68
N TYR A 369 -2.33 -4.95 -18.75
CA TYR A 369 -3.20 -4.91 -19.92
C TYR A 369 -2.51 -4.30 -21.15
N GLU A 370 -1.74 -3.21 -21.00
CA GLU A 370 -0.98 -2.59 -22.09
C GLU A 370 0.00 -3.59 -22.75
N ARG A 371 0.60 -4.46 -21.93
CA ARG A 371 1.61 -5.43 -22.34
C ARG A 371 1.07 -6.82 -22.64
N GLY A 372 -0.16 -7.14 -22.27
CA GLY A 372 -0.71 -8.49 -22.33
C GLY A 372 0.07 -9.48 -21.43
N LYS A 373 0.45 -9.06 -20.22
CA LYS A 373 1.18 -9.91 -19.26
C LYS A 373 0.21 -10.51 -18.25
N GLY A 374 0.10 -11.84 -18.24
CA GLY A 374 -0.87 -12.54 -17.39
C GLY A 374 -2.32 -12.41 -17.85
N THR A 375 -2.55 -11.73 -18.98
CA THR A 375 -3.86 -11.49 -19.60
C THR A 375 -3.68 -11.18 -21.09
N LYS A 376 -4.78 -11.10 -21.84
CA LYS A 376 -4.73 -10.62 -23.24
C LYS A 376 -4.43 -9.12 -23.26
N LYS A 377 -3.64 -8.69 -24.24
CA LYS A 377 -3.35 -7.26 -24.44
C LYS A 377 -4.65 -6.51 -24.74
N ASP A 378 -4.91 -5.45 -23.96
CA ASP A 378 -6.11 -4.62 -24.08
C ASP A 378 -5.77 -3.17 -23.75
N ILE A 379 -5.63 -2.32 -24.77
CA ILE A 379 -5.24 -0.92 -24.58
C ILE A 379 -6.37 -0.10 -23.94
N GLN A 380 -7.63 -0.44 -24.21
CA GLN A 380 -8.76 0.32 -23.68
C GLN A 380 -8.88 0.10 -22.18
N LYS A 381 -8.85 -1.15 -21.73
CA LYS A 381 -8.79 -1.48 -20.29
C LYS A 381 -7.56 -0.89 -19.62
N ALA A 382 -6.41 -0.89 -20.31
CA ALA A 382 -5.21 -0.26 -19.77
C ALA A 382 -5.44 1.22 -19.44
N VAL A 383 -6.06 1.96 -20.37
CA VAL A 383 -6.39 3.39 -20.20
C VAL A 383 -7.39 3.60 -19.07
N GLU A 384 -8.46 2.79 -18.99
CA GLU A 384 -9.45 2.90 -17.90
C GLU A 384 -8.80 2.76 -16.50
N TRP A 385 -7.87 1.81 -16.35
CA TRP A 385 -7.14 1.64 -15.10
C TRP A 385 -6.13 2.75 -14.84
N TYR A 386 -5.47 3.26 -15.89
CA TYR A 386 -4.61 4.43 -15.76
C TYR A 386 -5.39 5.68 -15.37
N GLU A 387 -6.60 5.89 -15.89
CA GLU A 387 -7.46 7.03 -15.53
C GLU A 387 -7.85 6.98 -14.05
N LYS A 388 -8.23 5.80 -13.53
CA LYS A 388 -8.50 5.60 -12.10
C LYS A 388 -7.29 5.93 -11.23
N ALA A 389 -6.12 5.36 -11.56
CA ALA A 389 -4.89 5.61 -10.82
C ALA A 389 -4.45 7.08 -10.90
N ALA A 390 -4.56 7.69 -12.08
CA ALA A 390 -4.19 9.09 -12.31
C ALA A 390 -5.11 10.07 -11.58
N GLY A 391 -6.40 9.74 -11.43
CA GLY A 391 -7.36 10.48 -10.60
C GLY A 391 -6.98 10.52 -9.12
N ASN A 392 -6.32 9.46 -8.63
CA ASN A 392 -5.73 9.39 -7.28
C ASN A 392 -4.33 10.02 -7.20
N GLY A 393 -3.85 10.66 -8.27
CA GLY A 393 -2.54 11.33 -8.29
C GLY A 393 -1.36 10.46 -8.75
N ASN A 394 -1.57 9.20 -9.16
CA ASN A 394 -0.44 8.32 -9.50
C ASN A 394 0.36 8.85 -10.71
N LYS A 395 1.60 9.32 -10.45
CA LYS A 395 2.46 9.97 -11.45
C LYS A 395 2.81 9.09 -12.66
N PHE A 396 2.97 7.78 -12.48
CA PHE A 396 3.26 6.87 -13.58
C PHE A 396 2.03 6.69 -14.48
N ALA A 397 0.84 6.60 -13.90
CA ALA A 397 -0.41 6.51 -14.65
C ALA A 397 -0.66 7.78 -15.47
N GLN A 398 -0.45 8.96 -14.87
CA GLN A 398 -0.52 10.26 -15.57
C GLN A 398 0.46 10.32 -16.75
N TYR A 399 1.72 9.90 -16.55
CA TYR A 399 2.70 9.78 -17.64
C TYR A 399 2.24 8.82 -18.75
N SER A 400 1.67 7.68 -18.36
CA SER A 400 1.19 6.66 -19.30
C SER A 400 0.02 7.18 -20.14
N LEU A 401 -0.91 7.93 -19.54
CA LEU A 401 -1.97 8.64 -20.26
C LEU A 401 -1.39 9.71 -21.21
N GLY A 402 -0.40 10.49 -20.76
CA GLY A 402 0.30 11.44 -21.62
C GLY A 402 0.87 10.77 -22.87
N ARG A 403 1.54 9.61 -22.71
CA ARG A 403 2.05 8.80 -23.84
C ARG A 403 0.92 8.28 -24.73
N TYR A 404 -0.16 7.79 -24.15
CA TYR A 404 -1.31 7.32 -24.91
C TYR A 404 -1.89 8.43 -25.79
N TYR A 405 -2.13 9.60 -25.21
CA TYR A 405 -2.64 10.75 -25.97
C TYR A 405 -1.65 11.23 -27.03
N GLN A 406 -0.34 11.28 -26.73
CA GLN A 406 0.68 11.69 -27.69
C GLN A 406 0.80 10.74 -28.89
N TYR A 407 0.99 9.45 -28.64
CA TYR A 407 1.40 8.50 -29.67
C TYR A 407 0.22 7.75 -30.29
N THR A 408 -0.83 7.47 -29.50
CA THR A 408 -1.97 6.67 -29.97
C THR A 408 -3.09 7.56 -30.49
N LYS A 409 -3.51 8.54 -29.70
CA LYS A 409 -4.58 9.48 -30.12
C LYS A 409 -4.07 10.67 -30.93
N LYS A 410 -2.77 10.98 -30.86
CA LYS A 410 -2.17 12.17 -31.47
C LYS A 410 -2.81 13.48 -31.00
N ASP A 411 -3.24 13.50 -29.74
CA ASP A 411 -3.81 14.66 -29.06
C ASP A 411 -2.72 15.34 -28.23
N SER A 412 -2.17 16.43 -28.76
CA SER A 412 -1.06 17.15 -28.13
C SER A 412 -1.49 17.99 -26.92
N VAL A 413 -2.77 18.39 -26.84
CA VAL A 413 -3.31 19.19 -25.72
C VAL A 413 -3.46 18.29 -24.51
N LYS A 414 -4.20 17.17 -24.64
CA LYS A 414 -4.35 16.20 -23.55
C LYS A 414 -3.03 15.56 -23.14
N SER A 415 -2.14 15.31 -24.11
CA SER A 415 -0.80 14.82 -23.81
C SER A 415 -0.04 15.77 -22.89
N LEU A 416 -0.10 17.08 -23.18
CA LEU A 416 0.58 18.11 -22.39
C LEU A 416 -0.02 18.20 -20.99
N GLU A 417 -1.34 18.24 -20.86
CA GLU A 417 -2.03 18.27 -19.56
C GLU A 417 -1.62 17.10 -18.65
N TRP A 418 -1.60 15.88 -19.18
CA TRP A 418 -1.22 14.70 -18.41
C TRP A 418 0.25 14.64 -18.06
N TYR A 419 1.13 15.06 -18.98
CA TYR A 419 2.55 15.14 -18.68
C TYR A 419 2.86 16.22 -17.64
N GLU A 420 2.21 17.38 -17.67
CA GLU A 420 2.41 18.43 -16.66
C GLU A 420 2.02 17.94 -15.27
N LYS A 421 0.86 17.28 -15.13
CA LYS A 421 0.45 16.66 -13.86
C LYS A 421 1.50 15.68 -13.30
N SER A 422 2.08 14.84 -14.17
CA SER A 422 3.11 13.87 -13.77
C SER A 422 4.46 14.54 -13.47
N ALA A 423 4.86 15.52 -14.29
CA ALA A 423 6.12 16.23 -14.21
C ALA A 423 6.22 17.11 -12.96
N ASN A 424 5.09 17.71 -12.53
CA ASN A 424 4.99 18.48 -11.28
C ASN A 424 5.16 17.62 -10.02
N GLN A 425 5.08 16.29 -10.15
CA GLN A 425 5.39 15.32 -9.08
C GLN A 425 6.83 14.78 -9.18
N ASN A 426 7.72 15.53 -9.85
CA ASN A 426 9.12 15.17 -10.10
C ASN A 426 9.30 13.84 -10.82
N TYR A 427 8.38 13.49 -11.74
CA TYR A 427 8.56 12.33 -12.60
C TYR A 427 9.41 12.68 -13.82
N SER A 428 10.70 12.33 -13.77
CA SER A 428 11.71 12.77 -14.74
C SER A 428 11.34 12.43 -16.20
N LYS A 429 10.78 11.25 -16.47
CA LYS A 429 10.36 10.85 -17.82
C LYS A 429 9.24 11.73 -18.38
N ALA A 430 8.34 12.23 -17.53
CA ALA A 430 7.31 13.17 -17.96
C ALA A 430 7.93 14.55 -18.23
N GLN A 431 8.84 15.02 -17.38
CA GLN A 431 9.61 16.25 -17.60
C GLN A 431 10.38 16.20 -18.94
N CYS A 432 11.07 15.10 -19.25
CA CYS A 432 11.73 14.92 -20.55
C CYS A 432 10.77 14.97 -21.73
N ASN A 433 9.61 14.31 -21.61
CA ASN A 433 8.63 14.30 -22.68
C ASN A 433 7.97 15.68 -22.88
N LEU A 434 7.82 16.48 -21.81
CA LEU A 434 7.45 17.89 -21.94
C LEU A 434 8.52 18.68 -22.67
N GLY A 435 9.79 18.50 -22.30
CA GLY A 435 10.92 19.12 -23.01
C GLY A 435 10.87 18.83 -24.51
N LEU A 436 10.65 17.57 -24.89
CA LEU A 436 10.50 17.16 -26.29
C LEU A 436 9.27 17.77 -26.98
N LEU A 437 8.14 17.89 -26.27
CA LEU A 437 6.93 18.51 -26.81
C LEU A 437 7.14 20.01 -27.07
N TYR A 438 7.79 20.73 -26.16
CA TYR A 438 8.09 22.16 -26.34
C TYR A 438 9.17 22.37 -27.43
N GLU A 439 10.15 21.48 -27.53
CA GLU A 439 11.13 21.47 -28.64
C GLU A 439 10.42 21.33 -30.00
N ASN A 440 9.44 20.42 -30.12
CA ASN A 440 8.63 20.26 -31.33
C ASN A 440 7.75 21.49 -31.63
N LYS A 441 7.31 22.21 -30.58
CA LYS A 441 6.59 23.49 -30.69
C LYS A 441 7.52 24.68 -30.96
N LYS A 442 8.83 24.46 -31.03
CA LYS A 442 9.89 25.48 -31.18
C LYS A 442 9.96 26.47 -30.01
N ASP A 443 9.49 26.07 -28.83
CA ASP A 443 9.63 26.81 -27.58
C ASP A 443 10.88 26.29 -26.83
N SER A 444 12.04 26.81 -27.23
CA SER A 444 13.34 26.35 -26.72
C SER A 444 13.52 26.67 -25.23
N GLU A 445 12.95 27.78 -24.75
CA GLU A 445 13.08 28.22 -23.36
C GLU A 445 12.35 27.26 -22.42
N LYS A 446 11.07 26.97 -22.70
CA LYS A 446 10.32 25.97 -21.90
C LYS A 446 10.89 24.58 -22.05
N ALA A 447 11.37 24.21 -23.24
CA ALA A 447 12.02 22.92 -23.44
C ALA A 447 13.23 22.76 -22.50
N LEU A 448 14.08 23.80 -22.41
CA LEU A 448 15.24 23.82 -21.53
C LEU A 448 14.86 23.82 -20.05
N GLU A 449 13.82 24.54 -19.65
CA GLU A 449 13.31 24.52 -18.28
C GLU A 449 12.96 23.09 -17.84
N TRP A 450 12.20 22.36 -18.66
CA TRP A 450 11.81 20.99 -18.35
C TRP A 450 12.97 20.00 -18.41
N TYR A 451 13.88 20.15 -19.38
CA TYR A 451 15.11 19.36 -19.40
C TYR A 451 15.97 19.62 -18.16
N ASN A 452 16.07 20.86 -17.67
CA ASN A 452 16.80 21.17 -16.45
C ASN A 452 16.23 20.44 -15.24
N LYS A 453 14.91 20.53 -15.01
CA LYS A 453 14.22 19.80 -13.93
C LYS A 453 14.44 18.28 -14.01
N ALA A 454 14.37 17.71 -15.21
CA ALA A 454 14.61 16.28 -15.40
C ALA A 454 16.06 15.86 -15.15
N ALA A 455 17.01 16.69 -15.61
CA ALA A 455 18.43 16.44 -15.50
C ALA A 455 18.94 16.52 -14.05
N GLU A 456 18.41 17.47 -13.26
CA GLU A 456 18.64 17.57 -11.81
C GLU A 456 18.15 16.33 -11.07
N ASN A 457 17.06 15.71 -11.54
CA ASN A 457 16.56 14.42 -11.04
C ASN A 457 17.33 13.20 -11.58
N GLY A 458 18.45 13.41 -12.28
CA GLY A 458 19.33 12.34 -12.77
C GLY A 458 18.92 11.72 -14.11
N ASP A 459 17.98 12.32 -14.85
CA ASP A 459 17.60 11.79 -16.15
C ASP A 459 18.70 12.02 -17.20
N LYS A 460 19.29 10.91 -17.67
CA LYS A 460 20.43 10.94 -18.60
C LYS A 460 20.10 11.57 -19.95
N PHE A 461 18.88 11.33 -20.46
CA PHE A 461 18.47 11.88 -21.74
C PHE A 461 18.30 13.40 -21.64
N ALA A 462 17.73 13.89 -20.53
CA ALA A 462 17.65 15.32 -20.28
C ALA A 462 19.03 15.97 -20.09
N GLN A 463 19.94 15.32 -19.35
CA GLN A 463 21.32 15.78 -19.21
C GLN A 463 22.03 15.88 -20.57
N TYR A 464 21.86 14.89 -21.44
CA TYR A 464 22.34 14.94 -22.82
C TYR A 464 21.72 16.13 -23.58
N LYS A 465 20.41 16.34 -23.47
CA LYS A 465 19.70 17.45 -24.14
C LYS A 465 20.19 18.82 -23.68
N LEU A 466 20.49 18.99 -22.40
CA LEU A 466 21.11 20.21 -21.88
C LEU A 466 22.52 20.39 -22.44
N GLY A 467 23.35 19.35 -22.39
CA GLY A 467 24.71 19.40 -22.96
C GLY A 467 24.69 19.82 -24.43
N PHE A 468 23.78 19.23 -25.21
CA PHE A 468 23.57 19.59 -26.62
C PHE A 468 23.11 21.03 -26.81
N SER A 469 22.23 21.54 -25.96
CA SER A 469 21.77 22.92 -26.06
C SER A 469 22.86 23.93 -25.70
N TYR A 470 23.66 23.65 -24.67
CA TYR A 470 24.79 24.51 -24.30
C TYR A 470 25.87 24.52 -25.39
N GLU A 471 26.14 23.36 -25.99
CA GLU A 471 27.07 23.27 -27.12
C GLU A 471 26.60 24.08 -28.32
N LYS A 472 25.30 24.03 -28.65
CA LYS A 472 24.72 24.84 -29.73
C LYS A 472 24.79 26.34 -29.43
N GLY A 473 24.74 26.72 -28.15
CA GLY A 473 24.97 28.09 -27.68
C GLY A 473 26.44 28.43 -27.44
N GLU A 474 27.38 27.60 -27.90
CA GLU A 474 28.84 27.75 -27.78
C GLU A 474 29.36 27.86 -26.33
N ASN A 475 28.56 27.42 -25.35
CA ASN A 475 28.99 27.29 -23.96
C ASN A 475 29.54 25.88 -23.71
N PHE A 476 30.78 25.67 -24.13
CA PHE A 476 31.39 24.35 -24.11
C PHE A 476 31.70 23.83 -22.69
N ASP A 477 31.99 24.71 -21.73
CA ASP A 477 32.22 24.30 -20.34
C ASP A 477 30.97 23.63 -19.74
N LYS A 478 29.81 24.28 -19.87
CA LYS A 478 28.55 23.70 -19.42
C LYS A 478 28.12 22.48 -20.25
N ALA A 479 28.41 22.49 -21.55
CA ALA A 479 28.15 21.33 -22.40
C ALA A 479 28.94 20.10 -21.91
N PHE A 480 30.21 20.29 -21.60
CA PHE A 480 31.10 19.28 -21.06
C PHE A 480 30.57 18.72 -19.74
N GLU A 481 30.22 19.59 -18.78
CA GLU A 481 29.67 19.16 -17.49
C GLU A 481 28.42 18.28 -17.63
N TRP A 482 27.46 18.70 -18.48
CA TRP A 482 26.21 17.97 -18.66
C TRP A 482 26.38 16.67 -19.44
N TYR A 483 27.23 16.66 -20.47
CA TYR A 483 27.57 15.41 -21.14
C TYR A 483 28.30 14.45 -20.20
N GLN A 484 29.18 14.93 -19.32
CA GLN A 484 29.88 14.10 -18.33
C GLN A 484 28.89 13.45 -17.35
N LYS A 485 27.88 14.19 -16.87
CA LYS A 485 26.81 13.63 -16.03
C LYS A 485 26.01 12.54 -16.77
N SER A 486 25.60 12.81 -18.02
CA SER A 486 24.82 11.89 -18.85
C SER A 486 25.58 10.61 -19.23
N ALA A 487 26.88 10.74 -19.50
CA ALA A 487 27.76 9.67 -19.95
C ALA A 487 28.14 8.66 -18.86
N ASN A 488 27.86 8.96 -17.58
CA ASN A 488 28.24 8.15 -16.44
C ASN A 488 27.06 7.33 -15.84
N PRO A 489 27.33 6.15 -15.22
CA PRO A 489 28.58 5.41 -15.31
C PRO A 489 28.79 4.81 -16.71
N PRO A 490 30.05 4.57 -17.15
CA PRO A 490 30.41 4.27 -18.55
C PRO A 490 29.62 3.16 -19.25
N ARG A 491 29.23 2.08 -18.56
CA ARG A 491 28.50 0.96 -19.19
C ARG A 491 27.00 1.19 -19.38
N ILE A 492 26.42 2.17 -18.69
CA ILE A 492 24.97 2.44 -18.67
C ILE A 492 24.69 3.91 -19.04
N GLY A 493 25.73 4.70 -19.32
CA GLY A 493 25.63 6.10 -19.71
C GLY A 493 24.99 6.29 -21.09
N ASP A 494 24.55 7.50 -21.38
CA ASP A 494 24.05 7.83 -22.71
C ASP A 494 25.18 7.77 -23.73
N LYS A 495 25.06 6.87 -24.71
CA LYS A 495 26.10 6.63 -25.73
C LYS A 495 26.32 7.81 -26.67
N VAL A 496 25.36 8.73 -26.79
CA VAL A 496 25.50 9.95 -27.59
C VAL A 496 26.29 10.99 -26.79
N ALA A 497 26.01 11.13 -25.49
CA ALA A 497 26.81 11.97 -24.60
C ALA A 497 28.27 11.49 -24.51
N GLN A 498 28.51 10.17 -24.42
CA GLN A 498 29.87 9.60 -24.43
C GLN A 498 30.64 9.95 -25.72
N TYR A 499 29.98 9.81 -26.88
CA TYR A 499 30.56 10.22 -28.16
C TYR A 499 30.87 11.73 -28.19
N ASN A 500 29.96 12.55 -27.68
CA ASN A 500 30.17 14.00 -27.64
C ASN A 500 31.32 14.39 -26.71
N LEU A 501 31.51 13.72 -25.56
CA LEU A 501 32.69 13.94 -24.72
C LEU A 501 33.98 13.61 -25.45
N GLY A 502 34.02 12.48 -26.19
CA GLY A 502 35.17 12.13 -27.02
C GLY A 502 35.53 13.27 -27.98
N ARG A 503 34.53 13.85 -28.64
CA ARG A 503 34.70 14.99 -29.54
C ARG A 503 35.14 16.27 -28.81
N LEU A 504 34.64 16.55 -27.62
CA LEU A 504 35.07 17.72 -26.85
C LEU A 504 36.54 17.62 -26.44
N TYR A 505 37.01 16.44 -26.01
CA TYR A 505 38.42 16.19 -25.70
C TYR A 505 39.33 16.23 -26.93
N GLU A 506 38.91 15.64 -28.06
CA GLU A 506 39.67 15.65 -29.32
C GLU A 506 39.94 17.08 -29.82
N ASN A 507 38.94 17.96 -29.65
CA ASN A 507 38.99 19.33 -30.16
C ASN A 507 39.37 20.38 -29.11
N GLY A 508 39.51 20.01 -27.83
CA GLY A 508 39.79 20.95 -26.74
C GLY A 508 38.67 21.96 -26.48
N LEU A 509 37.41 21.53 -26.59
CA LEU A 509 36.23 22.40 -26.45
C LEU A 509 35.64 22.29 -25.04
N GLY A 510 35.79 23.35 -24.24
CA GLY A 510 35.31 23.39 -22.85
C GLY A 510 36.09 22.49 -21.89
N VAL A 511 37.20 21.95 -22.37
CA VAL A 511 38.16 21.11 -21.64
C VAL A 511 39.49 21.17 -22.40
N GLU A 512 40.61 20.95 -21.72
CA GLU A 512 41.90 20.82 -22.37
C GLU A 512 41.89 19.67 -23.39
N LYS A 513 42.50 19.91 -24.55
CA LYS A 513 42.63 18.90 -25.59
C LYS A 513 43.39 17.68 -25.05
N ASP A 514 42.79 16.50 -25.15
CA ASP A 514 43.36 15.25 -24.63
C ASP A 514 42.95 14.07 -25.51
N GLU A 515 43.86 13.66 -26.40
CA GLU A 515 43.63 12.57 -27.36
C GLU A 515 43.43 11.21 -26.66
N VAL A 516 44.04 10.99 -25.50
CA VAL A 516 43.90 9.74 -24.73
C VAL A 516 42.50 9.64 -24.14
N LYS A 517 42.02 10.71 -23.51
CA LYS A 517 40.65 10.76 -23.01
C LYS A 517 39.63 10.73 -24.14
N ALA A 518 39.90 11.36 -25.28
CA ALA A 518 39.05 11.27 -26.46
C ALA A 518 38.87 9.82 -26.92
N PHE A 519 39.99 9.10 -27.06
CA PHE A 519 40.00 7.67 -27.38
C PHE A 519 39.19 6.84 -26.37
N GLU A 520 39.43 7.01 -25.06
CA GLU A 520 38.69 6.28 -24.02
C GLU A 520 37.17 6.50 -24.10
N TRP A 521 36.73 7.74 -24.35
CA TRP A 521 35.31 8.04 -24.48
C TRP A 521 34.69 7.50 -25.78
N TYR A 522 35.43 7.55 -26.88
CA TYR A 522 35.02 6.90 -28.13
C TYR A 522 34.92 5.38 -27.97
N GLU A 523 35.85 4.73 -27.27
CA GLU A 523 35.81 3.30 -26.97
C GLU A 523 34.52 2.94 -26.21
N ARG A 524 34.25 3.63 -25.10
CA ARG A 524 33.02 3.42 -24.29
C ARG A 524 31.75 3.58 -25.12
N ALA A 525 31.66 4.66 -25.91
CA ALA A 525 30.52 4.92 -26.77
C ALA A 525 30.37 3.85 -27.87
N ALA A 526 31.48 3.40 -28.44
CA ALA A 526 31.52 2.42 -29.51
C ALA A 526 31.10 1.01 -29.04
N GLU A 527 31.54 0.61 -27.85
CA GLU A 527 31.11 -0.61 -27.15
C GLU A 527 29.61 -0.58 -26.84
N ASN A 528 29.08 0.59 -26.45
CA ASN A 528 27.66 0.83 -26.24
C ASN A 528 26.86 1.00 -27.56
N GLY A 529 27.50 0.74 -28.70
CA GLY A 529 26.86 0.70 -30.02
C GLY A 529 26.58 2.07 -30.63
N ASN A 530 27.37 3.11 -30.33
CA ASN A 530 27.31 4.38 -31.06
C ASN A 530 28.10 4.26 -32.38
N LYS A 531 27.40 4.37 -33.52
CA LYS A 531 28.00 4.22 -34.86
C LYS A 531 29.06 5.27 -35.23
N PHE A 532 28.95 6.50 -34.70
CA PHE A 532 29.92 7.57 -34.96
C PHE A 532 31.19 7.36 -34.14
N ALA A 533 31.04 6.94 -32.89
CA ALA A 533 32.18 6.57 -32.06
C ALA A 533 32.92 5.34 -32.63
N GLN A 534 32.19 4.33 -33.14
CA GLN A 534 32.80 3.18 -33.82
C GLN A 534 33.61 3.60 -35.05
N PHE A 535 33.11 4.56 -35.84
CA PHE A 535 33.85 5.10 -36.98
C PHE A 535 35.10 5.87 -36.54
N ASN A 536 35.00 6.73 -35.53
CA ASN A 536 36.14 7.48 -35.00
C ASN A 536 37.19 6.55 -34.39
N LEU A 537 36.78 5.51 -33.65
CA LEU A 537 37.68 4.51 -33.12
C LEU A 537 38.43 3.76 -34.23
N GLY A 538 37.75 3.46 -35.35
CA GLY A 538 38.39 2.96 -36.56
C GLY A 538 39.50 3.89 -37.08
N LYS A 539 39.28 5.22 -37.06
CA LYS A 539 40.30 6.21 -37.46
C LYS A 539 41.50 6.25 -36.50
N TYR A 540 41.26 6.09 -35.19
CA TYR A 540 42.35 6.01 -34.21
C TYR A 540 43.25 4.80 -34.46
N TYR A 541 42.65 3.63 -34.75
CA TYR A 541 43.41 2.41 -35.06
C TYR A 541 44.06 2.42 -36.46
N GLU A 542 43.54 3.20 -37.41
CA GLU A 542 44.11 3.32 -38.75
C GLU A 542 45.37 4.22 -38.78
N ASN A 543 45.41 5.27 -37.97
CA ASN A 543 46.43 6.32 -38.06
C ASN A 543 47.73 5.94 -37.32
N GLU A 544 48.89 6.19 -37.94
CA GLU A 544 50.21 5.89 -37.39
C GLU A 544 50.61 6.80 -36.22
N ASP A 545 50.09 8.03 -36.19
CA ASP A 545 50.42 9.03 -35.16
C ASP A 545 49.54 8.93 -33.89
N ASN A 546 48.55 8.03 -33.90
CA ASN A 546 47.59 7.86 -32.80
C ASN A 546 48.03 6.75 -31.83
N ILE A 547 47.36 6.70 -30.66
CA ILE A 547 47.73 5.92 -29.47
C ILE A 547 48.03 4.42 -29.73
N LYS A 548 47.45 3.82 -30.78
CA LYS A 548 47.73 2.43 -31.17
C LYS A 548 47.26 2.14 -32.60
N LYS A 549 48.19 1.98 -33.55
CA LYS A 549 47.86 1.48 -34.90
C LYS A 549 47.57 -0.03 -34.88
N ASP A 550 46.41 -0.42 -35.42
CA ASP A 550 46.02 -1.81 -35.64
C ASP A 550 44.96 -1.88 -36.76
N ASP A 551 45.39 -2.23 -37.97
CA ASP A 551 44.50 -2.28 -39.13
C ASP A 551 43.37 -3.30 -38.97
N THR A 552 43.58 -4.37 -38.18
CA THR A 552 42.56 -5.41 -37.94
C THR A 552 41.45 -4.88 -37.03
N GLU A 553 41.83 -4.16 -35.98
CA GLU A 553 40.86 -3.46 -35.13
C GLU A 553 40.15 -2.33 -35.88
N ALA A 554 40.88 -1.53 -36.67
CA ALA A 554 40.30 -0.50 -37.53
C ALA A 554 39.22 -1.09 -38.44
N PHE A 555 39.53 -2.19 -39.12
CA PHE A 555 38.59 -2.93 -39.96
C PHE A 555 37.35 -3.41 -39.17
N SER A 556 37.54 -3.99 -37.99
CA SER A 556 36.46 -4.48 -37.12
C SER A 556 35.50 -3.36 -36.72
N TRP A 557 36.02 -2.20 -36.33
CA TRP A 557 35.23 -1.04 -35.92
C TRP A 557 34.52 -0.36 -37.09
N TYR A 558 35.18 -0.19 -38.25
CA TYR A 558 34.52 0.26 -39.47
C TYR A 558 33.40 -0.66 -39.90
N ARG A 559 33.58 -1.99 -39.78
CA ARG A 559 32.53 -2.96 -40.06
C ARG A 559 31.31 -2.79 -39.15
N LYS A 560 31.52 -2.61 -37.84
CA LYS A 560 30.42 -2.37 -36.89
C LYS A 560 29.65 -1.09 -37.24
N ALA A 561 30.35 0.01 -37.56
CA ALA A 561 29.73 1.26 -37.98
C ALA A 561 28.99 1.14 -39.32
N ALA A 562 29.59 0.47 -40.30
CA ALA A 562 29.03 0.25 -41.64
C ALA A 562 27.74 -0.59 -41.61
N ASN A 563 27.68 -1.60 -40.74
CA ASN A 563 26.48 -2.40 -40.48
C ASN A 563 25.33 -1.58 -39.86
N GLN A 564 25.63 -0.45 -39.23
CA GLN A 564 24.65 0.53 -38.74
C GLN A 564 24.36 1.64 -39.77
N ASN A 565 24.67 1.41 -41.05
CA ASN A 565 24.48 2.34 -42.17
C ASN A 565 25.26 3.66 -42.02
N HIS A 566 26.49 3.62 -41.47
CA HIS A 566 27.39 4.78 -41.50
C HIS A 566 28.08 4.89 -42.88
N SER A 567 27.68 5.85 -43.70
CA SER A 567 28.05 5.94 -45.13
C SER A 567 29.56 5.99 -45.38
N GLU A 568 30.29 6.73 -44.55
CA GLU A 568 31.75 6.85 -44.68
C GLU A 568 32.47 5.59 -44.22
N ALA A 569 31.94 4.90 -43.21
CA ALA A 569 32.48 3.61 -42.77
C ALA A 569 32.26 2.54 -43.84
N GLN A 570 31.13 2.57 -44.54
CA GLN A 570 30.86 1.69 -45.68
C GLN A 570 31.86 1.93 -46.82
N TYR A 571 32.20 3.19 -47.12
CA TYR A 571 33.22 3.50 -48.12
C TYR A 571 34.60 2.98 -47.69
N ILE A 572 35.05 3.28 -46.47
CA ILE A 572 36.35 2.85 -45.96
C ILE A 572 36.43 1.32 -45.92
N LEU A 573 35.35 0.65 -45.52
CA LEU A 573 35.29 -0.81 -45.52
C LEU A 573 35.40 -1.39 -46.93
N GLY A 574 34.76 -0.75 -47.93
CA GLY A 574 34.94 -1.12 -49.34
C GLY A 574 36.40 -0.98 -49.78
N PHE A 575 37.06 0.11 -49.40
CA PHE A 575 38.48 0.34 -49.67
C PHE A 575 39.39 -0.68 -48.98
N PHE A 576 39.14 -1.00 -47.71
CA PHE A 576 39.95 -1.98 -46.97
C PHE A 576 39.87 -3.38 -47.59
N TYR A 577 38.70 -3.78 -48.11
CA TYR A 577 38.56 -5.01 -48.89
C TYR A 577 39.26 -4.94 -50.25
N GLU A 578 39.28 -3.78 -50.93
CA GLU A 578 39.96 -3.60 -52.22
C GLU A 578 41.48 -3.79 -52.10
N ILE A 579 42.08 -3.22 -51.04
CA ILE A 579 43.54 -3.26 -50.83
C ILE A 579 44.00 -4.37 -49.90
N GLY A 580 43.10 -5.07 -49.20
CA GLY A 580 43.43 -6.10 -48.21
C GLY A 580 44.02 -5.55 -46.91
N LYS A 581 43.57 -4.37 -46.45
CA LYS A 581 44.04 -3.73 -45.21
C LYS A 581 43.21 -4.20 -44.02
N GLY A 582 43.86 -4.81 -43.02
CA GLY A 582 43.19 -5.36 -41.82
C GLY A 582 42.28 -6.57 -42.10
N THR A 583 42.27 -7.08 -43.34
CA THR A 583 41.45 -8.20 -43.81
C THR A 583 42.08 -8.80 -45.07
N LYS A 584 41.55 -9.93 -45.57
CA LYS A 584 41.95 -10.44 -46.89
C LYS A 584 41.31 -9.60 -48.00
N LYS A 585 42.08 -9.36 -49.07
CA LYS A 585 41.58 -8.72 -50.30
C LYS A 585 40.36 -9.47 -50.84
N ASP A 586 39.28 -8.75 -51.13
CA ASP A 586 38.00 -9.29 -51.58
C ASP A 586 37.25 -8.25 -52.42
N GLU A 587 37.43 -8.30 -53.74
CA GLU A 587 36.89 -7.31 -54.68
C GLU A 587 35.35 -7.33 -54.75
N VAL A 588 34.73 -8.49 -54.50
CA VAL A 588 33.26 -8.62 -54.47
C VAL A 588 32.71 -7.87 -53.27
N LYS A 589 33.27 -8.09 -52.07
CA LYS A 589 32.87 -7.33 -50.87
C LYS A 589 33.19 -5.84 -50.99
N ALA A 590 34.31 -5.48 -51.61
CA ALA A 590 34.65 -4.10 -51.89
C ALA A 590 33.54 -3.40 -52.70
N PHE A 591 33.14 -4.01 -53.81
CA PHE A 591 32.04 -3.54 -54.65
C PHE A 591 30.70 -3.42 -53.90
N GLU A 592 30.33 -4.43 -53.10
CA GLU A 592 29.10 -4.40 -52.31
C GLU A 592 29.06 -3.23 -51.33
N TRP A 593 30.16 -2.96 -50.62
CA TRP A 593 30.24 -1.89 -49.65
C TRP A 593 30.30 -0.51 -50.30
N TYR A 594 30.99 -0.36 -51.44
CA TYR A 594 30.91 0.85 -52.25
C TYR A 594 29.50 1.12 -52.75
N LYS A 595 28.78 0.09 -53.20
CA LYS A 595 27.38 0.21 -53.62
C LYS A 595 26.48 0.68 -52.47
N LYS A 596 26.65 0.13 -51.26
CA LYS A 596 25.92 0.55 -50.05
C LYS A 596 26.22 2.01 -49.66
N SER A 597 27.50 2.43 -49.73
CA SER A 597 27.91 3.81 -49.43
C SER A 597 27.38 4.82 -50.47
N ALA A 598 27.39 4.45 -51.75
CA ALA A 598 26.88 5.27 -52.84
C ALA A 598 25.34 5.37 -52.84
N ASN A 599 24.66 4.32 -52.41
CA ASN A 599 23.20 4.21 -52.35
C ASN A 599 22.73 3.77 -50.96
N PRO A 600 22.74 4.69 -49.96
CA PRO A 600 22.22 4.37 -48.64
C PRO A 600 20.75 3.95 -48.73
N PRO A 601 20.26 3.01 -47.91
CA PRO A 601 18.85 2.62 -47.93
C PRO A 601 17.93 3.78 -47.50
N PHE A 602 17.34 4.47 -48.47
CA PHE A 602 16.41 5.59 -48.30
C PHE A 602 14.94 5.14 -48.37
N GLU A 603 14.46 4.39 -47.38
CA GLU A 603 13.00 4.08 -47.29
C GLU A 603 12.21 5.03 -46.40
N ARG A 604 12.83 5.86 -45.54
CA ARG A 604 12.09 6.76 -44.62
C ARG A 604 11.91 8.21 -45.05
N TYR A 605 12.50 8.66 -46.16
CA TYR A 605 12.50 10.08 -46.55
C TYR A 605 11.67 10.42 -47.82
N LYS A 606 10.95 9.46 -48.41
CA LYS A 606 10.06 9.72 -49.57
C LYS A 606 8.88 10.68 -49.27
N LYS A 607 8.65 11.07 -48.01
CA LYS A 607 7.57 12.01 -47.61
C LYS A 607 8.07 13.38 -47.12
N SER A 608 9.37 13.69 -47.13
CA SER A 608 9.85 15.04 -46.80
C SER A 608 10.00 15.90 -48.05
N ALA A 609 9.54 17.15 -47.99
CA ALA A 609 9.53 18.12 -49.10
C ALA A 609 10.92 18.45 -49.69
N ASN A 610 12.01 17.97 -49.09
CA ASN A 610 13.38 18.04 -49.62
C ASN A 610 14.16 16.75 -49.26
N PRO A 611 14.28 15.75 -50.15
CA PRO A 611 15.22 14.65 -49.94
C PRO A 611 16.67 15.17 -50.08
N PRO A 612 17.60 14.81 -49.18
CA PRO A 612 19.00 15.18 -49.35
C PRO A 612 19.56 14.49 -50.60
N LYS A 613 20.04 15.31 -51.54
CA LYS A 613 20.96 14.85 -52.59
C LYS A 613 22.29 14.45 -51.91
N PHE A 614 23.12 13.64 -52.57
CA PHE A 614 24.47 13.20 -52.15
C PHE A 614 24.54 11.80 -51.51
N GLY A 615 24.73 10.78 -52.36
CA GLY A 615 25.57 9.62 -52.03
C GLY A 615 27.05 10.02 -52.06
N ASN A 616 27.95 9.21 -51.48
CA ASN A 616 29.39 9.52 -51.49
C ASN A 616 29.93 9.54 -52.94
N LYS A 617 30.27 10.73 -53.45
CA LYS A 617 30.74 10.93 -54.84
C LYS A 617 32.02 10.16 -55.15
N VAL A 618 32.87 9.90 -54.16
CA VAL A 618 34.11 9.11 -54.31
C VAL A 618 33.79 7.62 -54.41
N ALA A 619 32.78 7.13 -53.66
CA ALA A 619 32.27 5.78 -53.83
C ALA A 619 31.62 5.59 -55.22
N GLN A 620 30.89 6.58 -55.72
CA GLN A 620 30.32 6.58 -57.07
C GLN A 620 31.42 6.53 -58.16
N TYR A 621 32.53 7.26 -57.98
CA TYR A 621 33.68 7.22 -58.86
C TYR A 621 34.37 5.84 -58.87
N ASN A 622 34.59 5.23 -57.70
CA ASN A 622 35.21 3.90 -57.61
C ASN A 622 34.29 2.79 -58.15
N LEU A 623 32.96 2.90 -58.01
CA LEU A 623 32.01 1.99 -58.69
C LEU A 623 32.17 2.03 -60.22
N GLY A 624 32.48 3.20 -60.79
CA GLY A 624 32.79 3.34 -62.21
C GLY A 624 34.02 2.54 -62.66
N LYS A 625 35.03 2.35 -61.79
CA LYS A 625 36.22 1.53 -62.10
C LYS A 625 35.93 0.03 -62.13
N PHE A 626 34.94 -0.44 -61.38
CA PHE A 626 34.48 -1.83 -61.44
C PHE A 626 33.61 -2.10 -62.68
N SER A 627 33.04 -1.07 -63.33
CA SER A 627 32.27 -1.23 -64.57
C SER A 627 33.13 -1.52 -65.81
N SER A 628 34.46 -1.39 -65.71
CA SER A 628 35.44 -1.83 -66.72
C SER A 628 36.01 -3.23 -66.47
N ILE A 629 35.57 -3.93 -65.41
CA ILE A 629 35.99 -5.30 -65.09
C ILE A 629 34.81 -6.21 -65.37
N SER A 630 34.95 -7.08 -66.36
CA SER A 630 34.00 -8.15 -66.68
C SER A 630 33.95 -9.17 -65.53
N ILE A 631 33.10 -8.93 -64.53
CA ILE A 631 32.78 -9.92 -63.50
C ILE A 631 31.74 -10.89 -64.10
N PRO A 632 32.04 -12.18 -64.26
CA PRO A 632 31.03 -13.15 -64.70
C PRO A 632 29.98 -13.30 -63.60
N PHE A 633 28.71 -13.15 -63.95
CA PHE A 633 27.62 -13.59 -63.10
C PHE A 633 27.63 -15.13 -63.02
N SER A 634 27.68 -15.68 -61.81
CA SER A 634 27.21 -17.04 -61.49
C SER A 634 26.40 -17.01 -60.22
#